data_AF-A3QGX2-F1
#
_entry.id   AF-A3QGX2-F1
#
_cell.length_a   1.000
_cell.length_b   1.000
_cell.length_c   1.000
_cell.angle_alpha   90.00
_cell.angle_beta   90.00
_cell.angle_gamma   90.00
#
_symmetry.space_group_name_H-M   'P 1'
#
loop_
_entity.id
_entity.type
_entity.pdbx_description
1 polymer ?
#
loop_
_entity_poly.entity_id
_entity_poly.type
_entity_poly.pdbx_seq_one_letter_code
_entity_poly.pdbx_strand_id
1 'polypeptide(L)'
;MDQILKNLNDPSWWFTGVFFVLVGILLTKLLFSWIPNVFRSISSKIPAYGDLLSRRLKLRMLKAVKRNRQHEVRVNWAIARYWSIATVAILYMFFAVIMFLVYPKQEVAGIKHQLVPLMLFTPMYLLQFLAILEKKITLRIIEAHIQWEKRITKSSSKDALTRAA
;
A
#
# COMPACT_ATOMS: atom_id res chain seq x y z
N MET A 1 54.71 -12.96 -9.46
CA MET A 1 55.22 -11.58 -9.61
C MET A 1 55.10 -11.11 -11.06
N ASP A 2 55.37 -11.98 -12.03
CA ASP A 2 55.30 -11.66 -13.47
C ASP A 2 53.90 -11.31 -13.99
N GLN A 3 52.83 -11.88 -13.42
CA GLN A 3 51.45 -11.52 -13.80
C GLN A 3 51.05 -10.10 -13.42
N ILE A 4 51.57 -9.57 -12.30
CA ILE A 4 51.30 -8.18 -11.89
C ILE A 4 52.04 -7.22 -12.83
N LEU A 5 53.28 -7.55 -13.21
CA LEU A 5 54.05 -6.81 -14.21
C LEU A 5 53.41 -6.86 -15.60
N LYS A 6 52.84 -8.00 -16.01
CA LYS A 6 52.10 -8.14 -17.27
C LYS A 6 50.80 -7.32 -17.28
N ASN A 7 50.06 -7.31 -16.16
CA ASN A 7 48.84 -6.52 -16.02
C ASN A 7 49.11 -5.01 -15.88
N LEU A 8 50.25 -4.59 -15.33
CA LEU A 8 50.67 -3.19 -15.27
C LEU A 8 51.00 -2.59 -16.65
N ASN A 9 51.43 -3.43 -17.59
CA ASN A 9 51.69 -3.03 -18.98
C ASN A 9 50.41 -2.97 -19.83
N ASP A 10 49.29 -3.52 -19.35
CA ASP A 10 48.04 -3.54 -20.08
C ASP A 10 47.20 -2.29 -19.72
N PRO A 11 46.93 -1.38 -20.69
CA PRO A 11 46.26 -0.12 -20.39
C PRO A 11 44.85 -0.26 -19.81
N SER A 12 44.23 -1.40 -20.08
CA SER A 12 42.90 -1.73 -19.60
C SER A 12 42.83 -1.89 -18.08
N TRP A 13 43.92 -2.34 -17.43
CA TRP A 13 43.95 -2.58 -15.99
C TRP A 13 43.98 -1.27 -15.19
N TRP A 14 44.80 -0.28 -15.57
CA TRP A 14 44.79 1.03 -14.93
C TRP A 14 43.46 1.76 -15.13
N PHE A 15 42.84 1.60 -16.31
CA PHE A 15 41.54 2.19 -16.60
C PHE A 15 40.45 1.62 -15.67
N THR A 16 40.41 0.30 -15.47
CA THR A 16 39.46 -0.32 -14.54
C THR A 16 39.68 0.14 -13.10
N GLY A 17 40.93 0.21 -12.63
CA GLY A 17 41.24 0.69 -11.28
C GLY A 17 40.82 2.14 -11.05
N VAL A 18 41.19 3.04 -11.96
CA VAL A 18 40.82 4.46 -11.88
C VAL A 18 39.31 4.66 -12.02
N PHE A 19 38.65 3.89 -12.89
CA PHE A 19 37.19 3.91 -13.04
C PHE A 19 36.48 3.49 -11.76
N PHE A 20 36.89 2.40 -11.10
CA PHE A 20 36.28 1.96 -9.84
C PHE A 20 36.51 2.96 -8.70
N VAL A 21 37.66 3.63 -8.65
CA VAL A 21 37.92 4.70 -7.67
C VAL A 21 37.01 5.90 -7.92
N LEU A 22 36.89 6.37 -9.16
CA LEU A 22 36.01 7.47 -9.53
C LEU A 22 34.54 7.15 -9.28
N VAL A 23 34.08 5.96 -9.71
CA VAL A 23 32.71 5.48 -9.48
C VAL A 23 32.44 5.30 -8.00
N GLY A 24 33.41 4.78 -7.24
CA GLY A 24 33.31 4.61 -5.78
C GLY A 24 33.14 5.94 -5.05
N ILE A 25 33.91 6.97 -5.41
CA ILE A 25 33.79 8.33 -4.87
C ILE A 25 32.45 8.95 -5.29
N LEU A 26 32.02 8.77 -6.54
CA LEU A 26 30.75 9.28 -7.02
C LEU A 26 29.58 8.63 -6.27
N LEU A 27 29.60 7.31 -6.08
CA LEU A 27 28.58 6.53 -5.36
C LEU A 27 28.54 6.92 -3.89
N THR A 28 29.67 7.03 -3.20
CA THR A 28 29.68 7.45 -1.79
C THR A 28 29.15 8.87 -1.65
N LYS A 29 29.51 9.79 -2.55
CA LYS A 29 28.96 11.15 -2.54
C LYS A 29 27.45 11.13 -2.80
N LEU A 30 26.96 10.31 -3.72
CA LEU A 30 25.54 10.21 -4.05
C LEU A 30 24.72 9.58 -2.90
N LEU A 31 25.24 8.50 -2.29
CA LEU A 31 24.63 7.80 -1.15
C LEU A 31 24.62 8.65 0.13
N PHE A 32 25.74 9.31 0.47
CA PHE A 32 25.86 10.02 1.74
C PHE A 32 25.39 11.48 1.69
N SER A 33 25.43 12.15 0.54
CA SER A 33 25.02 13.57 0.45
C SER A 33 23.68 13.78 -0.23
N TRP A 34 23.32 12.96 -1.22
CA TRP A 34 22.13 13.19 -2.03
C TRP A 34 20.91 12.49 -1.44
N ILE A 35 21.02 11.20 -1.11
CA ILE A 35 19.90 10.40 -0.57
C ILE A 35 19.34 10.99 0.74
N PRO A 36 20.16 11.28 1.78
CA PRO A 36 19.60 11.83 3.02
C PRO A 36 19.00 13.22 2.85
N ASN A 37 19.55 14.07 1.98
CA ASN A 37 18.99 15.40 1.72
C ASN A 37 17.69 15.35 0.93
N VAL A 38 17.59 14.49 -0.08
CA VAL A 38 16.36 14.24 -0.82
C VAL A 38 15.31 13.62 0.10
N PHE A 39 15.68 12.64 0.92
CA PHE A 39 14.77 12.00 1.88
C PHE A 39 14.25 12.99 2.93
N ARG A 40 15.10 13.90 3.44
CA ARG A 40 14.71 14.98 4.37
C ARG A 40 13.80 16.02 3.71
N SER A 41 14.04 16.33 2.44
CA SER A 41 13.19 17.23 1.65
C SER A 41 11.81 16.62 1.35
N ILE A 42 11.77 15.31 1.11
CA ILE A 42 10.52 14.58 0.87
C ILE A 42 9.76 14.39 2.19
N SER A 43 10.44 13.96 3.28
CA SER A 43 9.80 13.70 4.57
C SER A 43 9.17 14.94 5.19
N SER A 44 9.77 16.12 5.01
CA SER A 44 9.18 17.39 5.43
C SER A 44 7.93 17.78 4.63
N LYS A 45 7.78 17.29 3.40
CA LYS A 45 6.63 17.59 2.53
C LYS A 45 5.52 16.53 2.58
N ILE A 46 5.85 15.28 2.95
CA ILE A 46 4.89 14.17 3.12
C ILE A 46 3.67 14.53 3.99
N PRO A 47 3.79 15.20 5.17
CA PRO A 47 2.62 15.48 6.00
C PRO A 47 1.61 16.40 5.31
N ALA A 48 2.08 17.42 4.57
CA ALA A 48 1.20 18.35 3.86
C ALA A 48 0.43 17.67 2.72
N TYR A 49 1.08 16.78 1.96
CA TYR A 49 0.42 16.00 0.91
C TYR A 49 -0.54 14.95 1.48
N GLY A 50 -0.16 14.30 2.59
CA GLY A 50 -1.01 13.34 3.29
C GLY A 50 -2.32 13.97 3.77
N ASP A 51 -2.26 15.19 4.30
CA ASP A 51 -3.44 15.93 4.75
C ASP A 51 -4.34 16.36 3.59
N LEU A 52 -3.77 16.79 2.46
CA LEU A 52 -4.56 17.12 1.27
C LEU A 52 -5.24 15.88 0.68
N LEU A 53 -4.52 14.76 0.63
CA LEU A 53 -5.05 13.49 0.15
C LEU A 53 -6.17 12.99 1.06
N SER A 54 -5.96 13.01 2.38
CA SER A 54 -6.95 12.57 3.36
C SER A 54 -8.22 13.42 3.32
N ARG A 55 -8.09 14.74 3.18
CA ARG A 55 -9.23 15.66 2.96
C ARG A 55 -10.00 15.33 1.68
N ARG A 56 -9.30 15.11 0.56
CA ARG A 56 -9.93 14.74 -0.72
C ARG A 56 -10.67 13.40 -0.62
N LEU A 57 -10.05 12.40 -0.01
CA LEU A 57 -10.66 11.08 0.21
C LEU A 57 -11.90 11.19 1.11
N LYS A 58 -11.81 11.97 2.20
CA LYS A 58 -12.94 12.24 3.10
C LYS A 58 -14.10 12.92 2.36
N LEU A 59 -13.82 13.92 1.52
CA LEU A 59 -14.85 14.59 0.71
C LEU A 59 -15.51 13.64 -0.30
N ARG A 60 -14.72 12.82 -1.00
CA ARG A 60 -15.25 11.81 -1.92
C ARG A 60 -16.16 10.82 -1.20
N MET A 61 -15.72 10.36 -0.04
CA MET A 61 -16.49 9.45 0.82
C MET A 61 -17.80 10.09 1.29
N LEU A 62 -17.77 11.33 1.79
CA LEU A 62 -18.97 12.06 2.23
C LEU A 62 -19.96 12.29 1.08
N LYS A 63 -19.46 12.60 -0.13
CA LYS A 63 -20.29 12.71 -1.33
C LYS A 63 -20.96 11.38 -1.68
N ALA A 64 -20.21 10.27 -1.63
CA ALA A 64 -20.75 8.94 -1.87
C ALA A 64 -21.84 8.57 -0.86
N VAL A 65 -21.59 8.82 0.43
CA VAL A 65 -22.57 8.60 1.51
C VAL A 65 -23.83 9.44 1.29
N LYS A 66 -23.69 10.74 1.02
CA LYS A 66 -24.84 11.64 0.79
C LYS A 66 -25.72 11.17 -0.36
N ARG A 67 -25.12 10.63 -1.43
CA ARG A 67 -25.85 10.14 -2.63
C ARG A 67 -26.56 8.80 -2.40
N ASN A 68 -26.04 7.96 -1.49
CA ASN A 68 -26.53 6.59 -1.31
C ASN A 68 -27.47 6.42 -0.10
N ARG A 69 -27.35 7.26 0.94
CA ARG A 69 -28.11 7.11 2.20
C ARG A 69 -29.64 7.15 2.09
N GLN A 70 -30.19 7.67 0.99
CA GLN A 70 -31.65 7.81 0.83
C GLN A 70 -32.29 6.60 0.15
N HIS A 71 -31.50 5.75 -0.52
CA HIS A 71 -32.02 4.68 -1.36
C HIS A 71 -31.54 3.34 -0.84
N GLU A 72 -32.46 2.55 -0.28
CA GLU A 72 -32.19 1.23 0.28
C GLU A 72 -31.50 0.29 -0.74
N VAL A 73 -31.97 0.28 -1.99
CA VAL A 73 -31.37 -0.51 -3.09
C VAL A 73 -29.88 -0.20 -3.28
N ARG A 74 -29.46 1.07 -3.13
CA ARG A 74 -28.04 1.45 -3.27
C ARG A 74 -27.22 1.03 -2.05
N VAL A 75 -27.82 1.01 -0.87
CA VAL A 75 -27.18 0.50 0.36
C VAL A 75 -26.97 -1.01 0.22
N ASN A 76 -28.00 -1.75 -0.20
CA ASN A 76 -27.92 -3.19 -0.45
C ASN A 76 -26.89 -3.53 -1.54
N TRP A 77 -26.82 -2.75 -2.62
CA TRP A 77 -25.78 -2.90 -3.62
C TRP A 77 -24.36 -2.69 -3.05
N ALA A 78 -24.16 -1.69 -2.19
CA ALA A 78 -22.86 -1.47 -1.55
C ALA A 78 -22.47 -2.63 -0.62
N ILE A 79 -23.43 -3.18 0.13
CA ILE A 79 -23.25 -4.38 0.95
C ILE A 79 -22.86 -5.58 0.07
N ALA A 80 -23.61 -5.84 -1.01
CA ALA A 80 -23.35 -6.93 -1.92
C ALA A 80 -21.97 -6.80 -2.60
N ARG A 81 -21.59 -5.58 -3.02
CA ARG A 81 -20.27 -5.30 -3.58
C ARG A 81 -19.15 -5.60 -2.58
N TYR A 82 -19.29 -5.20 -1.33
CA TYR A 82 -18.31 -5.53 -0.29
C TYR A 82 -18.16 -7.05 -0.12
N TRP A 83 -19.28 -7.79 -0.03
CA TRP A 83 -19.25 -9.24 0.10
C TRP A 83 -18.66 -9.93 -1.12
N SER A 84 -18.91 -9.44 -2.34
CA SER A 84 -18.27 -9.94 -3.56
C SER A 84 -16.76 -9.77 -3.51
N ILE A 85 -16.25 -8.59 -3.13
CA ILE A 85 -14.80 -8.35 -3.02
C ILE A 85 -14.20 -9.22 -1.90
N ALA A 86 -14.88 -9.32 -0.76
CA ALA A 86 -14.41 -10.13 0.37
C ALA A 86 -14.35 -11.63 0.02
N THR A 87 -15.35 -12.15 -0.69
CA THR A 87 -15.36 -13.56 -1.13
C THR A 87 -14.26 -13.83 -2.14
N VAL A 88 -14.04 -12.96 -3.13
CA VAL A 88 -12.89 -13.07 -4.05
C VAL A 88 -11.56 -13.04 -3.30
N ALA A 89 -11.40 -12.15 -2.31
CA ALA A 89 -10.19 -12.08 -1.50
C ALA A 89 -9.97 -13.38 -0.69
N ILE A 90 -11.02 -13.94 -0.08
CA ILE A 90 -10.96 -15.20 0.67
C ILE A 90 -10.61 -16.37 -0.26
N LEU A 91 -11.26 -16.48 -1.41
CA LEU A 91 -10.97 -17.52 -2.40
C LEU A 91 -9.52 -17.42 -2.90
N TYR A 92 -9.05 -16.21 -3.15
CA TYR A 92 -7.65 -15.97 -3.53
C TYR A 92 -6.67 -16.38 -2.42
N MET A 93 -6.96 -16.03 -1.16
CA MET A 93 -6.14 -16.47 -0.01
C MET A 93 -6.06 -17.99 0.07
N PHE A 94 -7.20 -18.67 -0.08
CA PHE A 94 -7.25 -20.12 -0.07
C PHE A 94 -6.42 -20.73 -1.20
N PHE A 95 -6.56 -20.20 -2.42
CA PHE A 95 -5.78 -20.64 -3.58
C PHE A 95 -4.27 -20.37 -3.40
N ALA A 96 -3.90 -19.21 -2.86
CA ALA A 96 -2.51 -18.87 -2.58
C ALA A 96 -1.88 -19.84 -1.56
N VAL A 97 -2.62 -20.22 -0.51
CA VAL A 97 -2.15 -21.21 0.46
C VAL A 97 -1.95 -22.58 -0.19
N ILE A 98 -2.91 -23.05 -1.01
CA ILE A 98 -2.76 -24.32 -1.73
C ILE A 98 -1.55 -24.28 -2.66
N MET A 99 -1.43 -23.23 -3.47
CA MET A 99 -0.29 -23.06 -4.39
C MET A 99 1.04 -23.07 -3.63
N PHE A 100 1.10 -22.43 -2.46
CA PHE A 100 2.29 -22.44 -1.62
C PHE A 100 2.60 -23.83 -1.05
N LEU A 101 1.58 -24.61 -0.67
CA LEU A 101 1.75 -25.98 -0.14
C LEU A 101 2.17 -26.98 -1.23
N VAL A 102 1.65 -26.84 -2.44
CA VAL A 102 1.97 -27.70 -3.60
C VAL A 102 3.31 -27.32 -4.22
N TYR A 103 3.78 -26.09 -4.02
CA TYR A 103 5.03 -25.61 -4.62
C TYR A 103 6.23 -26.47 -4.16
N PRO A 104 6.95 -27.12 -5.09
CA PRO A 104 8.00 -28.06 -4.74
C PRO A 104 9.15 -27.34 -4.01
N LYS A 105 9.52 -27.86 -2.84
CA LYS A 105 10.71 -27.46 -2.09
C LYS A 105 11.98 -28.00 -2.77
N GLN A 106 12.22 -27.66 -4.03
CA GLN A 106 13.45 -28.07 -4.69
C GLN A 106 14.62 -27.18 -4.26
N GLU A 107 15.75 -27.84 -3.96
CA GLU A 107 17.00 -27.33 -3.38
C GLU A 107 17.80 -26.39 -4.30
N VAL A 108 17.15 -25.62 -5.16
CA VAL A 108 17.86 -24.68 -6.02
C VAL A 108 18.03 -23.37 -5.25
N ALA A 109 19.22 -23.22 -4.64
CA ALA A 109 19.72 -22.01 -3.99
C ALA A 109 19.79 -20.83 -4.97
N GLY A 110 18.64 -20.31 -5.37
CA GLY A 110 18.49 -19.25 -6.35
C GLY A 110 17.43 -18.23 -5.93
N ILE A 111 17.71 -16.97 -6.24
CA ILE A 111 16.84 -15.79 -6.00
C ILE A 111 15.39 -16.02 -6.49
N LYS A 112 15.19 -16.88 -7.50
CA LYS A 112 13.88 -17.22 -8.06
C LYS A 112 12.91 -17.85 -7.05
N HIS A 113 13.39 -18.68 -6.11
CA HIS A 113 12.51 -19.31 -5.11
C HIS A 113 11.96 -18.31 -4.08
N GLN A 114 12.69 -17.24 -3.77
CA GLN A 114 12.26 -16.21 -2.83
C GLN A 114 11.23 -15.25 -3.45
N LEU A 115 11.27 -15.07 -4.77
CA LEU A 115 10.35 -14.19 -5.50
C LEU A 115 8.96 -14.80 -5.68
N VAL A 116 8.82 -16.12 -5.70
CA VAL A 116 7.53 -16.80 -5.91
C VAL A 116 6.53 -16.51 -4.78
N PRO A 117 6.87 -16.65 -3.48
CA PRO A 117 6.00 -16.22 -2.39
C PRO A 117 5.68 -14.73 -2.47
N LEU A 118 6.67 -13.88 -2.79
CA LEU A 118 6.45 -12.44 -2.89
C LEU A 118 5.41 -12.11 -3.97
N MET A 119 5.50 -12.72 -5.15
CA MET A 119 4.53 -12.54 -6.24
C MET A 119 3.15 -13.10 -5.91
N LEU A 120 3.06 -14.18 -5.13
CA LEU A 120 1.81 -14.80 -4.74
C LEU A 120 1.08 -14.01 -3.64
N PHE A 121 1.82 -13.50 -2.64
CA PHE A 121 1.24 -12.81 -1.49
C PHE A 121 1.03 -11.31 -1.74
N THR A 122 1.74 -10.67 -2.67
CA THR A 122 1.55 -9.22 -2.94
C THR A 122 0.13 -8.89 -3.42
N PRO A 123 -0.45 -9.60 -4.42
CA PRO A 123 -1.84 -9.37 -4.82
C PRO A 123 -2.84 -9.69 -3.70
N MET A 124 -2.53 -10.67 -2.84
CA MET A 124 -3.35 -10.99 -1.66
C MET A 124 -3.48 -9.78 -0.73
N TYR A 125 -2.35 -9.14 -0.37
CA TYR A 125 -2.38 -7.96 0.47
C TYR A 125 -3.12 -6.79 -0.18
N LEU A 126 -2.98 -6.63 -1.51
CA LEU A 126 -3.70 -5.59 -2.25
C LEU A 126 -5.22 -5.81 -2.24
N LEU A 127 -5.68 -7.03 -2.49
CA LEU A 127 -7.10 -7.39 -2.40
C LEU A 127 -7.64 -7.21 -0.98
N GLN A 128 -6.87 -7.61 0.04
CA GLN A 128 -7.24 -7.44 1.45
C GLN A 128 -7.38 -5.96 1.81
N PHE A 129 -6.45 -5.12 1.34
CA PHE A 129 -6.49 -3.68 1.55
C PHE A 129 -7.73 -3.06 0.89
N LEU A 130 -8.06 -3.47 -0.34
CA LEU A 130 -9.28 -3.04 -1.03
C LEU A 130 -10.55 -3.47 -0.26
N ALA A 131 -10.61 -4.70 0.22
CA ALA A 131 -11.73 -5.20 1.02
C ALA A 131 -11.93 -4.38 2.31
N ILE A 132 -10.85 -4.03 3.01
CA ILE A 132 -10.90 -3.19 4.22
C ILE A 132 -11.40 -1.77 3.91
N LEU A 133 -10.96 -1.18 2.79
CA LEU A 133 -11.42 0.15 2.37
C LEU A 133 -12.93 0.12 2.06
N GLU A 134 -13.39 -0.86 1.29
CA GLU A 134 -14.79 -1.03 0.94
C GLU A 134 -15.65 -1.29 2.18
N LYS A 135 -15.16 -2.06 3.15
CA LYS A 135 -15.80 -2.24 4.46
C LYS A 135 -16.04 -0.92 5.17
N LYS A 136 -15.00 -0.08 5.27
CA LYS A 136 -15.10 1.24 5.93
C LYS A 136 -16.10 2.16 5.24
N ILE A 137 -16.16 2.12 3.90
CA ILE A 137 -17.13 2.92 3.12
C ILE A 137 -18.55 2.42 3.37
N THR A 138 -18.76 1.11 3.26
CA THR A 138 -20.07 0.47 3.42
C THR A 138 -20.64 0.70 4.82
N LEU A 139 -19.84 0.54 5.87
CA LEU A 139 -20.28 0.81 7.24
C LEU A 139 -20.77 2.25 7.42
N ARG A 140 -20.03 3.24 6.89
CA ARG A 140 -20.49 4.64 6.98
C ARG A 140 -21.74 4.93 6.16
N ILE A 141 -21.95 4.22 5.05
CA ILE A 141 -23.19 4.33 4.27
C ILE A 141 -24.36 3.76 5.08
N ILE A 142 -24.19 2.60 5.70
CA ILE A 142 -25.21 1.96 6.55
C ILE A 142 -25.53 2.84 7.76
N GLU A 143 -24.52 3.30 8.50
CA GLU A 143 -24.72 4.19 9.65
C GLU A 143 -25.48 5.47 9.26
N ALA A 144 -25.11 6.09 8.13
CA ALA A 144 -25.79 7.29 7.64
C ALA A 144 -27.21 7.01 7.12
N HIS A 145 -27.45 5.82 6.58
CA HIS A 145 -28.79 5.39 6.17
C HIS A 145 -29.69 5.20 7.39
N ILE A 146 -29.24 4.47 8.41
CA ILE A 146 -29.97 4.27 9.67
C ILE A 146 -30.25 5.60 10.36
N GLN A 147 -29.27 6.51 10.43
CA GLN A 147 -29.47 7.85 11.00
C GLN A 147 -30.51 8.66 10.23
N TRP A 148 -30.53 8.55 8.89
CA TRP A 148 -31.50 9.24 8.04
C TRP A 148 -32.91 8.66 8.20
N GLU A 149 -33.02 7.33 8.20
CA GLU A 149 -34.29 6.60 8.39
C GLU A 149 -34.91 6.92 9.76
N LYS A 150 -34.10 6.88 10.82
CA LYS A 150 -34.53 7.24 12.18
C LYS A 150 -34.72 8.74 12.40
N ARG A 151 -34.50 9.58 11.37
CA ARG A 151 -34.53 11.05 11.43
C ARG A 151 -33.72 11.64 12.60
N ILE A 152 -32.65 10.97 13.04
CA ILE A 152 -31.83 11.42 14.15
C ILE A 152 -31.01 12.61 13.66
N THR A 153 -31.49 13.82 13.92
CA THR A 153 -30.73 15.05 13.69
C THR A 153 -29.69 15.20 14.80
N LYS A 154 -28.52 15.79 14.46
CA LYS A 154 -27.44 16.03 15.43
C LYS A 154 -27.87 16.83 16.67
N SER A 155 -29.00 17.54 16.63
CA SER A 155 -29.61 18.18 17.80
C SER A 155 -29.99 17.15 18.86
N SER A 156 -30.72 16.10 18.47
CA SER A 156 -31.20 15.06 19.37
C SER A 156 -30.06 14.29 20.06
N SER A 157 -28.92 14.09 19.39
CA SER A 157 -27.74 13.44 19.99
C SER A 157 -26.98 14.33 20.96
N LYS A 158 -26.91 15.65 20.74
CA LYS A 158 -26.31 16.58 21.70
C LYS A 158 -27.21 16.75 22.92
N ASP A 159 -28.52 16.87 22.70
CA ASP A 159 -29.51 17.00 23.77
C ASP A 159 -29.55 15.77 24.68
N ALA A 160 -29.34 14.56 24.12
CA ALA A 160 -29.24 13.32 24.89
C ALA A 160 -27.97 13.26 25.76
N LEU A 161 -26.84 13.79 25.27
CA LEU A 161 -25.58 13.86 26.04
C LEU A 161 -25.63 14.92 27.13
N THR A 162 -26.30 16.06 26.91
CA THR A 162 -26.48 17.10 27.95
C THR A 162 -27.54 16.76 28.99
N ARG A 163 -28.48 15.84 28.71
CA ARG A 163 -29.44 15.34 29.71
C ARG A 163 -28.90 14.17 30.54
N ALA A 164 -27.81 13.55 30.10
CA ALA A 164 -27.14 12.45 30.79
C ALA A 164 -25.94 12.90 31.64
N ALA A 165 -25.56 14.18 31.55
CA ALA A 165 -24.54 14.84 32.36
C ALA A 165 -25.21 15.72 33.41
#